data_AF-A0A7V8WYZ0-F1
#
_entry.id   AF-A0A7V8WYZ0-F1
#
_cell.length_a   1.000
_cell.length_b   1.000
_cell.length_c   1.000
_cell.angle_alpha   90.00
_cell.angle_beta   90.00
_cell.angle_gamma   90.00
#
_symmetry.space_group_name_H-M   'P 1'
#
loop_
_entity.id
_entity.type
_entity.pdbx_description
1 polymer ?
#
loop_
_entity_poly.entity_id
_entity_poly.type
_entity_poly.pdbx_seq_one_letter_code
_entity_poly.pdbx_strand_id
1 'polypeptide(L)'
;MALGAAVVEQWFENPGELLGDRLKGVYRFLGEHGDRLFPVDYFADCYVDSRRGRPTIPARVLATVMVLQAHEGLSDQEAVDRLGCDL
;
A
#
# COMPACT_ATOMS: atom_id res chain seq x y z
N MET A 1 -26.00 5.55 20.33
CA MET A 1 -24.94 4.79 19.64
C MET A 1 -24.32 5.70 18.61
N ALA A 2 -23.19 6.33 18.96
CA ALA A 2 -22.44 7.12 18.00
C ALA A 2 -21.61 6.15 17.17
N LEU A 3 -22.07 5.86 15.94
CA LEU A 3 -21.20 5.28 14.93
C LEU A 3 -20.17 6.37 14.64
N GLY A 4 -19.00 6.27 15.28
CA GLY A 4 -17.86 7.09 14.91
C GLY A 4 -17.72 6.96 13.41
N ALA A 5 -17.76 8.09 12.70
CA ALA A 5 -17.43 8.12 11.29
C ALA A 5 -16.13 7.32 11.18
N ALA A 6 -16.17 6.19 10.48
CA ALA A 6 -14.96 5.48 10.15
C ALA A 6 -14.10 6.55 9.51
N VAL A 7 -13.06 6.97 10.23
CA VAL A 7 -12.01 7.77 9.64
C VAL A 7 -11.60 6.87 8.50
N VAL A 8 -12.00 7.24 7.28
CA VAL A 8 -11.43 6.67 6.07
C VAL A 8 -10.00 7.11 6.22
N GLU A 9 -9.24 6.24 6.87
CA GLU A 9 -7.83 6.35 7.04
C GLU A 9 -7.35 6.49 5.59
N GLN A 10 -6.96 7.71 5.22
CA GLN A 10 -6.50 8.12 3.89
C GLN A 10 -5.15 7.47 3.57
N TRP A 11 -5.06 6.18 3.86
CA TRP A 11 -3.86 5.39 3.87
C TRP A 11 -3.75 4.77 2.50
N PHE A 12 -2.67 5.11 1.80
CA PHE A 12 -2.19 4.39 0.62
C PHE A 12 -3.06 4.38 -0.63
N GLU A 13 -4.35 4.70 -0.55
CA GLU A 13 -5.27 4.53 -1.68
C GLU A 13 -5.09 5.61 -2.75
N ASN A 14 -4.68 6.82 -2.37
CA ASN A 14 -4.52 7.94 -3.29
C ASN A 14 -3.33 8.87 -2.96
N PRO A 15 -2.10 8.34 -2.86
CA PRO A 15 -0.92 9.16 -2.59
C PRO A 15 -0.67 10.19 -3.70
N GLY A 16 -1.06 9.91 -4.94
CA GLY A 16 -0.98 10.85 -6.06
C GLY A 16 -1.81 12.12 -5.84
N GLU A 17 -3.01 12.00 -5.27
CA GLU A 17 -3.86 13.16 -4.94
C GLU A 17 -3.32 13.93 -3.73
N LEU A 18 -2.73 13.24 -2.75
CA LEU A 18 -2.21 13.83 -1.53
C LEU A 18 -0.90 14.61 -1.75
N LEU A 19 -0.02 14.08 -2.60
CA LEU A 19 1.36 14.55 -2.71
C LEU A 19 1.66 15.24 -4.03
N GLY A 20 0.86 14.98 -5.08
CA GLY A 20 1.04 15.56 -6.41
C GLY A 20 2.48 15.48 -6.89
N ASP A 21 3.06 16.62 -7.28
CA ASP A 21 4.41 16.72 -7.84
C ASP A 21 5.54 16.41 -6.84
N ARG A 22 5.23 16.24 -5.54
CA ARG A 22 6.22 15.81 -4.55
C ARG A 22 6.61 14.34 -4.71
N LEU A 23 5.73 13.50 -5.25
CA LEU A 23 6.02 12.10 -5.59
C LEU A 23 6.98 12.00 -6.78
N LYS A 24 8.00 11.15 -6.69
CA LYS A 24 9.02 10.98 -7.74
C LYS A 24 9.38 9.51 -7.97
N GLY A 25 9.88 9.22 -9.17
CA GLY A 25 10.44 7.90 -9.50
C GLY A 25 9.48 6.74 -9.27
N VAL A 26 9.98 5.66 -8.66
CA VAL A 26 9.21 4.43 -8.37
C VAL A 26 8.00 4.70 -7.47
N TYR A 27 8.10 5.64 -6.53
CA TYR A 27 6.98 6.03 -5.66
C TYR A 27 5.84 6.65 -6.46
N ARG A 28 6.15 7.56 -7.39
CA ARG A 28 5.14 8.15 -8.29
C ARG A 28 4.48 7.08 -9.16
N PHE A 29 5.29 6.20 -9.74
CA PHE A 29 4.79 5.11 -10.58
C PHE A 29 3.85 4.16 -9.82
N LEU A 30 4.21 3.77 -8.60
CA LEU A 30 3.37 2.94 -7.75
C LEU A 30 2.11 3.68 -7.27
N GLY A 31 2.21 4.98 -6.98
CA GLY A 31 1.03 5.80 -6.66
C GLY A 31 0.05 5.96 -7.83
N GLU A 32 0.53 6.10 -9.06
CA GLU A 32 -0.31 6.33 -10.24
C GLU A 32 -0.84 5.02 -10.88
N HIS A 33 -0.12 3.90 -10.72
CA HIS A 33 -0.40 2.66 -11.43
C HIS A 33 -0.50 1.42 -10.52
N GLY A 34 -0.26 1.57 -9.22
CA GLY A 34 -0.25 0.47 -8.25
C GLY A 34 -1.52 -0.37 -8.26
N ASP A 35 -2.70 0.24 -8.35
CA ASP A 35 -3.97 -0.50 -8.39
C ASP A 35 -4.15 -1.35 -9.67
N ARG A 36 -3.50 -0.96 -10.78
CA ARG A 36 -3.49 -1.76 -12.02
C ARG A 36 -2.48 -2.89 -11.97
N LEU A 37 -1.35 -2.67 -11.29
CA LEU A 37 -0.28 -3.66 -11.12
C LEU A 37 -0.65 -4.71 -10.07
N PHE A 38 -1.32 -4.27 -9.00
CA PHE A 38 -1.76 -5.08 -7.87
C PHE A 38 -3.25 -4.85 -7.62
N PRO A 39 -4.13 -5.41 -8.47
CA PRO A 39 -5.57 -5.40 -8.25
C PRO A 39 -5.97 -5.85 -6.84
N VAL A 40 -7.14 -5.43 -6.39
CA VAL A 40 -7.61 -5.70 -5.02
C VAL A 40 -7.67 -7.19 -4.68
N ASP A 41 -7.87 -8.04 -5.68
CA ASP A 41 -7.96 -9.50 -5.63
C ASP A 41 -6.67 -10.22 -6.05
N TYR A 42 -5.59 -9.50 -6.36
CA TYR A 42 -4.34 -10.06 -6.87
C TYR A 42 -3.72 -11.14 -5.96
N PHE A 43 -3.95 -11.04 -4.65
CA PHE A 43 -3.51 -12.02 -3.65
C PHE A 43 -4.68 -12.75 -2.99
N ALA A 44 -5.86 -12.81 -3.62
CA ALA A 44 -7.02 -13.45 -3.03
C ALA A 44 -6.78 -14.95 -2.75
N ASP A 45 -5.98 -15.60 -3.59
CA ASP A 45 -5.54 -16.99 -3.47
C ASP A 45 -4.77 -17.25 -2.16
N CYS A 46 -3.94 -16.30 -1.73
CA CYS A 46 -3.15 -16.38 -0.50
C CYS A 46 -4.01 -16.43 0.79
N TYR A 47 -5.30 -16.10 0.69
CA TYR A 47 -6.23 -16.06 1.83
C TYR A 47 -7.35 -17.09 1.74
N VAL A 48 -7.33 -17.99 0.75
CA VAL A 48 -8.40 -19.00 0.54
C VAL A 48 -8.60 -19.88 1.77
N ASP A 49 -7.50 -20.26 2.43
CA ASP A 49 -7.54 -21.10 3.64
C ASP A 49 -7.58 -20.28 4.95
N SER A 50 -7.62 -18.94 4.87
CA SER A 50 -7.64 -18.07 6.05
C SER A 50 -9.03 -18.06 6.68
N ARG A 51 -9.15 -18.65 7.87
CA ARG A 51 -10.37 -18.53 8.71
C ARG A 51 -10.68 -17.09 9.14
N ARG A 52 -9.71 -16.18 9.03
CA ARG A 52 -9.85 -14.76 9.40
C ARG A 52 -10.12 -13.85 8.19
N GLY A 53 -10.12 -14.40 6.97
CA GLY A 53 -10.25 -13.63 5.74
C GLY A 53 -8.97 -12.84 5.41
N ARG A 54 -9.13 -11.79 4.60
CA ARG A 54 -8.04 -10.89 4.16
C ARG A 54 -7.55 -10.04 5.34
N PRO A 55 -6.23 -9.83 5.50
CA PRO A 55 -5.66 -8.93 6.51
C PRO A 55 -6.21 -7.51 6.39
N THR A 56 -6.19 -6.77 7.49
CA THR A 56 -6.56 -5.34 7.52
C THR A 56 -5.67 -4.50 6.62
N ILE A 57 -4.42 -4.91 6.43
CA ILE A 57 -3.50 -4.26 5.47
C ILE A 57 -3.78 -4.80 4.08
N PRO A 58 -4.12 -3.94 3.10
CA PRO A 58 -4.35 -4.37 1.73
C PRO A 58 -3.10 -5.03 1.15
N ALA A 59 -3.29 -6.15 0.45
CA ALA A 59 -2.17 -6.90 -0.12
C ALA A 59 -1.35 -6.09 -1.15
N ARG A 60 -1.94 -5.06 -1.78
CA ARG A 60 -1.21 -4.11 -2.63
C ARG A 60 -0.14 -3.31 -1.85
N VAL A 61 -0.41 -3.00 -0.58
CA VAL A 61 0.53 -2.27 0.29
C VAL A 61 1.74 -3.16 0.55
N LEU A 62 1.50 -4.45 0.83
CA LEU A 62 2.57 -5.44 1.00
C LEU A 62 3.42 -5.59 -0.27
N ALA A 63 2.80 -5.69 -1.45
CA ALA A 63 3.54 -5.75 -2.71
C ALA A 63 4.37 -4.49 -2.98
N THR A 64 3.84 -3.32 -2.64
CA THR A 64 4.55 -2.04 -2.76
C THR A 64 5.80 -2.04 -1.87
N VAL A 65 5.68 -2.46 -0.60
CA VAL A 65 6.82 -2.60 0.31
C VAL A 65 7.87 -3.55 -0.27
N MET A 66 7.48 -4.74 -0.74
CA MET A 66 8.41 -5.71 -1.34
C MET A 66 9.14 -5.17 -2.56
N VAL A 67 8.47 -4.39 -3.42
CA VAL A 67 9.10 -3.74 -4.57
C VAL A 67 10.13 -2.70 -4.12
N LEU A 68 9.81 -1.88 -3.13
CA LEU A 68 10.75 -0.87 -2.59
C LEU A 68 11.97 -1.53 -1.94
N GLN A 69 11.76 -2.60 -1.17
CA GLN A 69 12.86 -3.40 -0.61
C GLN A 69 13.79 -3.94 -1.68
N ALA A 70 13.24 -4.53 -2.74
CA ALA A 70 14.04 -5.09 -3.83
C ALA A 70 14.75 -3.99 -4.65
N HIS A 71 14.09 -2.85 -4.86
CA HIS A 71 14.63 -1.76 -5.67
C HIS A 71 15.73 -0.96 -4.94
N GLU A 72 15.58 -0.72 -3.65
CA GLU A 72 16.49 0.11 -2.85
C GLU A 72 17.40 -0.69 -1.91
N GLY A 73 17.24 -2.03 -1.85
CA GLY A 73 18.00 -2.89 -0.95
C GLY A 73 17.65 -2.71 0.53
N LEU A 74 16.40 -2.34 0.82
CA LEU A 74 15.93 -1.99 2.18
C LEU A 74 15.47 -3.22 2.97
N SER A 75 15.64 -3.16 4.29
CA SER A 75 14.95 -4.07 5.22
C SER A 75 13.44 -3.80 5.28
N ASP A 76 12.68 -4.73 5.85
CA ASP A 76 11.22 -4.60 6.03
C ASP A 76 10.86 -3.28 6.75
N GLN A 77 11.61 -2.97 7.81
CA GLN A 77 11.37 -1.78 8.62
C GLN A 77 11.69 -0.49 7.83
N GLU A 78 12.84 -0.44 7.16
CA GLU A 78 13.23 0.74 6.37
C GLU A 78 12.25 0.98 5.22
N ALA A 79 11.79 -0.07 4.56
CA ALA A 79 10.80 0.06 3.50
C ALA A 79 9.46 0.58 4.03
N VAL A 80 8.98 0.10 5.18
CA VAL A 80 7.76 0.62 5.83
C VAL A 80 7.92 2.07 6.27
N ASP A 81 9.07 2.44 6.84
CA ASP A 81 9.33 3.82 7.27
C ASP A 81 9.34 4.77 6.06
N ARG A 82 9.94 4.34 4.95
CA ARG A 82 9.99 5.11 3.69
C ARG A 82 8.61 5.21 3.05
N LEU A 83 7.86 4.12 3.08
CA LEU A 83 6.48 4.05 2.68
C LEU A 83 5.58 5.01 3.49
N GLY A 84 5.89 5.21 4.77
CA GLY A 84 5.15 6.12 5.66
C GLY A 84 5.67 7.56 5.73
N CYS A 85 6.90 7.83 5.28
CA CYS A 85 7.53 9.17 5.33
C CYS A 85 7.70 9.85 3.97
N ASP A 86 7.97 9.08 2.91
CA ASP A 86 8.07 9.58 1.52
C ASP A 86 6.70 9.60 0.83
N LEU A 87 5.65 9.19 1.55
CA LEU A 87 4.25 9.48 1.25
C LEU A 87 3.67 10.49 2.25
#